data_AF-A0AAU3LQB1-F1
#
_entry.id   AF-A0AAU3LQB1-F1
#
_cell.length_a   1.000
_cell.length_b   1.000
_cell.length_c   1.000
_cell.angle_alpha   90.00
_cell.angle_beta   90.00
_cell.angle_gamma   90.00
#
_symmetry.space_group_name_H-M   'P 1'
#
loop_
_entity.id
_entity.type
_entity.pdbx_description
1 polymer ?
#
loop_
_entity_poly.entity_id
_entity_poly.type
_entity_poly.pdbx_seq_one_letter_code
_entity_poly.pdbx_strand_id
1 'polypeptide(L)' 'MIQPEQTYRSADPRDTHREPIRITAYTPGHARAHIVDARSGKKFRQILVSSLHATATTRDGKPRRTGYVLEGP' A
#
# COMPACT_ATOMS: atom_id res chain seq x y z
N MET A 1 -4.54 -4.18 -10.31
CA MET A 1 -4.10 -5.53 -9.91
C MET A 1 -2.87 -5.38 -9.02
N ILE A 2 -2.78 -6.13 -7.92
CA ILE A 2 -1.62 -6.09 -7.02
C ILE A 2 -0.51 -6.97 -7.62
N GLN A 3 0.70 -6.43 -7.71
CA GLN A 3 1.86 -7.08 -8.29
C GLN A 3 3.09 -6.86 -7.40
N PRO A 4 4.08 -7.78 -7.41
CA PRO A 4 5.39 -7.53 -6.83
C PRO A 4 6.01 -6.23 -7.37
N GLU A 5 6.92 -5.64 -6.59
CA GLU A 5 7.61 -4.38 -6.89
C GLU A 5 6.74 -3.12 -6.87
N GLN A 6 5.41 -3.23 -6.77
CA GLN A 6 4.56 -2.06 -6.57
C GLN A 6 4.84 -1.41 -5.21
N THR A 7 5.05 -0.10 -5.24
CA THR A 7 5.22 0.74 -4.05
C THR A 7 3.92 1.44 -3.71
N TYR A 8 3.59 1.48 -2.42
CA TYR A 8 2.44 2.16 -1.89
C TYR A 8 2.86 3.09 -0.75
N ARG A 9 2.33 4.32 -0.75
CA ARG A 9 2.52 5.29 0.34
C ARG A 9 1.33 5.34 1.28
N SER A 10 1.50 5.89 2.48
CA SER A 10 0.37 6.13 3.38
C SER A 10 -0.71 6.95 2.67
N ALA A 11 -1.96 6.52 2.77
CA ALA A 11 -3.08 7.23 2.20
C ALA A 11 -3.48 8.44 3.05
N ASP A 12 -3.19 8.44 4.35
CA ASP A 12 -3.48 9.58 5.22
C ASP A 12 -2.51 10.74 4.90
N PRO A 13 -3.01 11.88 4.39
CA PRO A 13 -2.17 13.03 4.09
C PRO A 13 -1.53 13.66 5.33
N ARG A 14 -2.02 13.33 6.55
CA ARG A 14 -1.46 13.80 7.81
C ARG A 14 -0.34 12.90 8.33
N ASP A 15 -0.25 11.68 7.82
CA ASP A 15 0.75 10.72 8.23
C ASP A 15 2.03 10.93 7.41
N THR A 16 2.84 11.89 7.84
CA THR A 16 4.13 12.23 7.25
C THR A 16 5.27 11.31 7.68
N HIS A 17 5.00 10.40 8.64
CA HIS A 17 6.02 9.57 9.27
C HIS A 17 5.98 8.11 8.81
N ARG A 18 4.90 7.65 8.18
CA ARG A 18 4.88 6.31 7.61
C ARG A 18 5.76 6.19 6.38
N GLU A 19 6.71 5.27 6.47
CA GLU A 19 7.53 4.86 5.35
C GLU A 19 6.68 4.17 4.27
N PRO A 20 6.96 4.40 2.96
CA PRO A 20 6.30 3.66 1.89
C PRO A 20 6.60 2.17 1.98
N ILE A 21 5.69 1.35 1.45
CA ILE A 21 5.79 -0.10 1.46
C ILE A 21 5.90 -0.64 0.04
N ARG A 22 6.67 -1.70 -0.16
CA ARG A 22 6.78 -2.40 -1.44
C ARG A 22 6.22 -3.81 -1.33
N ILE A 23 5.42 -4.22 -2.30
CA ILE A 23 4.91 -5.59 -2.39
C ILE A 23 6.05 -6.53 -2.78
N THR A 24 6.29 -7.55 -1.97
CA THR A 24 7.26 -8.62 -2.30
C THR A 24 6.58 -9.84 -2.89
N ALA A 25 5.37 -10.15 -2.45
CA ALA A 25 4.58 -11.26 -3.00
C ALA A 25 3.09 -11.06 -2.75
N TYR A 26 2.28 -11.54 -3.69
CA TYR A 26 0.83 -11.62 -3.53
C TYR A 26 0.28 -12.80 -4.33
N THR A 27 -0.50 -13.65 -3.66
CA THR A 27 -1.26 -14.73 -4.31
C THR A 27 -2.68 -14.23 -4.60
N PRO A 28 -3.13 -14.20 -5.87
CA PRO A 28 -4.48 -13.78 -6.22
C PRO A 28 -5.54 -14.55 -5.41
N GLY A 29 -6.51 -13.82 -4.83
CA GLY A 29 -7.56 -14.39 -4.00
C GLY A 29 -7.24 -14.43 -2.50
N HIS A 30 -5.98 -14.22 -2.11
CA HIS A 30 -5.63 -14.11 -0.69
C HIS A 30 -6.07 -12.75 -0.12
N ALA A 31 -6.46 -12.74 1.14
CA ALA A 31 -6.82 -11.50 1.84
C ALA A 31 -5.59 -10.65 2.21
N ARG A 32 -4.36 -11.19 2.12
CA ARG A 32 -3.13 -10.53 2.56
C ARG A 32 -2.06 -10.54 1.49
N ALA A 33 -1.28 -9.46 1.45
CA ALA A 33 -0.07 -9.33 0.63
C ALA A 33 1.18 -9.23 1.53
N HIS A 34 2.31 -9.73 1.03
CA HIS A 34 3.60 -9.62 1.69
C HIS A 34 4.26 -8.31 1.30
N ILE A 35 4.76 -7.57 2.29
CA ILE A 35 5.39 -6.27 2.05
C ILE A 35 6.65 -6.09 2.87
N VAL A 36 7.50 -5.21 2.38
CA VAL A 36 8.67 -4.66 3.08
C VAL A 36 8.59 -3.14 3.06
N ASP A 37 9.39 -2.48 3.89
CA ASP A 37 9.71 -1.07 3.73
C ASP A 37 10.32 -0.83 2.34
N ALA A 38 9.77 0.13 1.58
CA ALA A 38 10.16 0.35 0.20
C ALA A 38 11.58 0.90 0.06
N ARG A 39 12.08 1.63 1.07
CA ARG A 39 13.39 2.29 1.02
C ARG A 39 14.53 1.36 1.44
N SER A 40 14.36 0.66 2.54
CA SER A 40 15.39 -0.21 3.14
C SER A 40 15.26 -1.68 2.74
N GLY A 41 14.10 -2.11 2.22
CA GLY A 41 13.81 -3.52 1.96
C GLY A 41 13.64 -4.38 3.21
N LYS A 42 13.62 -3.77 4.41
CA LYS A 42 13.50 -4.45 5.71
C LYS A 42 12.04 -4.45 6.20
N LYS A 43 11.83 -4.86 7.45
CA LYS A 43 10.51 -4.84 8.13
C LYS A 43 9.43 -5.62 7.39
N PHE A 44 9.73 -6.89 7.07
CA PHE A 44 8.76 -7.79 6.46
C PHE A 44 7.49 -7.89 7.32
N ARG A 45 6.33 -7.71 6.69
CA ARG A 45 5.02 -7.93 7.32
C ARG A 45 3.97 -8.28 6.27
N GLN A 46 2.83 -8.77 6.75
CA GLN A 46 1.66 -8.99 5.91
C GLN A 46 0.59 -7.93 6.20
N ILE A 47 -0.02 -7.36 5.17
CA ILE A 47 -1.12 -6.41 5.29
C ILE A 47 -2.35 -6.89 4.54
N LEU A 48 -3.52 -6.38 4.92
CA LEU A 48 -4.76 -6.67 4.21
C LEU A 48 -4.75 -6.04 2.81
N VAL A 49 -5.16 -6.81 1.81
CA VAL A 49 -5.35 -6.35 0.43
C VAL A 49 -6.38 -5.22 0.38
N SER A 50 -7.39 -5.24 1.25
CA SER A 50 -8.38 -4.16 1.36
C SER A 50 -7.80 -2.83 1.82
N SER A 51 -6.59 -2.83 2.39
CA SER A 51 -5.85 -1.61 2.74
C SER A 51 -4.99 -1.07 1.59
N LEU A 52 -4.92 -1.77 0.45
CA LEU A 52 -4.19 -1.34 -0.73
C LEU A 52 -5.17 -0.68 -1.71
N HIS A 53 -4.90 0.55 -2.08
CA HIS A 53 -5.79 1.37 -2.89
C HIS A 53 -5.10 1.80 -4.19
N ALA A 54 -5.83 1.72 -5.30
CA ALA A 54 -5.32 2.18 -6.59
C ALA A 54 -5.26 3.72 -6.68
N THR A 55 -6.11 4.43 -5.93
CA THR A 55 -6.23 5.89 -5.99
C THR A 55 -6.27 6.51 -4.59
N ALA A 56 -5.82 7.77 -4.48
CA ALA A 56 -5.75 8.50 -3.21
C ALA A 56 -7.13 8.96 -2.72
N THR A 57 -8.17 8.84 -3.54
CA THR A 57 -9.53 9.26 -3.25
C THR A 57 -10.46 8.07 -3.09
N THR A 58 -11.52 8.26 -2.31
CA THR A 58 -12.65 7.34 -2.23
C THR A 58 -13.51 7.44 -3.49
N ARG A 59 -14.52 6.57 -3.61
CA ARG A 59 -15.49 6.60 -4.71
C ARG A 59 -16.17 7.97 -4.84
N ASP A 60 -16.42 8.64 -3.71
CA ASP A 60 -17.08 9.95 -3.66
C ASP A 60 -16.11 11.13 -3.81
N GLY A 61 -14.87 10.87 -4.25
CA GLY A 61 -13.86 11.90 -4.49
C GLY A 61 -13.17 12.47 -3.25
N LYS A 62 -13.50 11.99 -2.04
CA LYS A 62 -12.87 12.45 -0.79
C LYS A 62 -11.48 11.85 -0.61
N PRO A 63 -10.50 12.56 -0.02
CA PRO A 63 -9.21 11.97 0.31
C PRO A 63 -9.36 10.76 1.24
N ARG A 64 -8.60 9.69 0.95
CA ARG A 64 -8.49 8.56 1.86
C ARG A 64 -7.71 8.97 3.11
N ARG A 65 -8.06 8.37 4.25
CA ARG A 65 -7.37 8.60 5.54
C ARG A 65 -6.80 7.31 6.14
N THR A 66 -6.93 6.20 5.42
CA THR A 66 -6.58 4.88 5.90
C THR A 66 -6.00 4.05 4.76
N GLY A 67 -5.13 3.10 5.12
CA GLY A 67 -4.49 2.21 4.16
C GLY A 67 -3.35 2.88 3.42
N TYR A 68 -3.04 2.32 2.25
CA TYR A 68 -1.93 2.73 1.42
C TYR A 68 -2.41 2.91 -0.02
N VAL A 69 -1.90 3.94 -0.69
CA VAL A 69 -2.21 4.25 -2.08
C VAL A 69 -1.02 3.91 -2.96
N LEU A 70 -1.30 3.32 -4.12
CA LEU A 70 -0.31 3.04 -5.16
C LEU A 70 0.41 4.35 -5.52
N GLU A 71 1.73 4.36 -5.39
CA GLU A 71 2.53 5.40 -6.01
C GLU A 71 2.58 5.10 -7.51
N GLY A 72 2.19 6.08 -8.33
CA GLY A 72 2.35 5.97 -9.77
C GLY A 72 3.84 5.87 -10.14
N PRO A 73 4.16 5.44 -11.37
CA PRO A 73 5.51 5.53 -11.90
C PRO A 73 6.02 6.97 -11.91
#